data_AF-H1S9E6-F1
#
_entry.id   AF-H1S9E6-F1
#
_cell.length_a   1.000
_cell.length_b   1.000
_cell.length_c   1.000
_cell.angle_alpha   90.00
_cell.angle_beta   90.00
_cell.angle_gamma   90.00
#
_symmetry.space_group_name_H-M   'P 1'
#
loop_
_entity.id
_entity.type
_entity.pdbx_description
1 polymer ?
#
loop_
_entity_poly.entity_id
_entity_poly.type
_entity_poly.pdbx_seq_one_letter_code
_entity_poly.pdbx_strand_id
1 'polypeptide(L)'
;MRQDSPDSPARPPHDHDHDHDHDHDHGGSTLSEMDLRVRALESLLVEKGYVDPAALDLLIETYEQHIGPRNGARVVAKAWADPAYKAWLLADATAAIASLGFTGRQGEHMIVLENTPATHNMVVCTLCSCYPWPVLGLPPVWYKSAPYRARAVIDPRGVLRDFGFTLPQAVQIQVWDSTAELRYLVLPMRPAGTEGWSEQALAELVTRDAMIGTGLLPDVTVPATAGEPQ
;
A
#
# COMPACT_ATOMS: atom_id res chain seq x y z
N MET A 1 16.54 -0.66 75.73
CA MET A 1 16.22 -1.88 76.51
C MET A 1 15.35 -2.74 75.60
N ARG A 2 15.96 -3.67 74.86
CA ARG A 2 16.17 -5.10 75.21
C ARG A 2 14.82 -5.84 75.18
N GLN A 3 14.57 -6.64 74.12
CA GLN A 3 14.83 -8.09 74.01
C GLN A 3 13.53 -8.86 74.37
N ASP A 4 13.02 -9.89 73.69
CA ASP A 4 13.60 -11.02 72.95
C ASP A 4 12.55 -11.70 72.03
N SER A 5 13.02 -12.36 70.95
CA SER A 5 12.35 -13.52 70.28
C SER A 5 12.68 -14.82 71.04
N PRO A 6 12.01 -15.99 70.84
CA PRO A 6 12.43 -16.89 69.74
C PRO A 6 11.38 -17.90 69.19
N ASP A 7 11.76 -18.41 68.01
CA ASP A 7 11.62 -19.76 67.45
C ASP A 7 10.31 -20.38 66.92
N SER A 8 10.52 -21.02 65.75
CA SER A 8 9.56 -21.70 64.85
C SER A 8 9.13 -23.10 65.35
N PRO A 9 8.17 -23.76 64.66
CA PRO A 9 8.63 -24.72 63.65
C PRO A 9 7.82 -24.70 62.33
N ALA A 10 8.54 -24.97 61.24
CA ALA A 10 8.03 -25.13 59.89
C ALA A 10 7.21 -26.43 59.71
N ARG A 11 6.22 -26.38 58.79
CA ARG A 11 5.69 -27.55 58.06
C ARG A 11 5.27 -27.15 56.62
N PRO A 12 5.53 -28.01 55.61
CA PRO A 12 5.36 -27.77 54.15
C PRO A 12 3.88 -28.06 53.73
N PRO A 13 3.36 -27.91 52.48
CA PRO A 13 3.92 -28.21 51.12
C PRO A 13 3.51 -27.14 50.06
N HIS A 14 3.86 -27.13 48.77
CA HIS A 14 3.86 -28.15 47.72
C HIS A 14 4.86 -27.73 46.63
N ASP A 15 5.77 -28.63 46.28
CA ASP A 15 6.40 -28.62 44.96
C ASP A 15 5.33 -28.98 43.93
N HIS A 16 5.06 -28.05 43.01
CA HIS A 16 4.53 -28.40 41.71
C HIS A 16 5.73 -28.52 40.77
N ASP A 17 6.34 -29.71 40.78
CA ASP A 17 7.08 -30.20 39.61
C ASP A 17 6.09 -30.27 38.46
N HIS A 18 6.08 -29.24 37.63
CA HIS A 18 5.57 -29.36 36.28
C HIS A 18 6.66 -30.04 35.47
N ASP A 19 6.58 -31.37 35.41
CA ASP A 19 7.23 -32.17 34.38
C ASP A 19 6.83 -31.60 33.02
N HIS A 20 7.74 -30.80 32.45
CA HIS A 20 7.72 -30.49 31.03
C HIS A 20 8.33 -31.68 30.29
N ASP A 21 7.51 -32.70 30.12
CA ASP A 21 7.73 -33.74 29.12
C ASP A 21 7.72 -33.08 27.73
N HIS A 22 8.89 -32.69 27.26
CA HIS A 22 9.14 -32.37 25.86
C HIS A 22 10.05 -33.45 25.29
N ASP A 23 9.40 -34.58 25.05
CA ASP A 23 9.95 -35.69 24.28
C ASP A 23 10.29 -35.26 22.84
N HIS A 24 11.36 -35.88 22.36
CA HIS A 24 12.22 -35.59 21.23
C HIS A 24 11.60 -35.22 19.86
N ASP A 25 12.17 -34.15 19.29
CA ASP A 25 12.81 -34.08 17.95
C ASP A 25 12.08 -34.64 16.71
N HIS A 26 11.53 -33.73 15.91
CA HIS A 26 11.62 -33.81 14.44
C HIS A 26 11.94 -32.43 13.86
N GLY A 27 13.23 -32.14 13.70
CA GLY A 27 13.75 -31.04 12.90
C GLY A 27 13.39 -31.12 11.40
N GLY A 28 12.13 -30.86 11.07
CA GLY A 28 11.65 -30.62 9.72
C GLY A 28 10.74 -29.39 9.73
N SER A 29 11.02 -28.41 8.87
CA SER A 29 10.23 -27.18 8.70
C SER A 29 8.73 -27.46 8.77
N THR A 30 8.11 -27.20 9.91
CA THR A 30 6.67 -27.36 10.09
C THR A 30 6.01 -26.11 9.52
N LEU A 31 5.13 -26.32 8.54
CA LEU A 31 4.31 -25.25 7.98
C LEU A 31 3.50 -24.58 9.08
N SER A 32 3.27 -23.27 8.96
CA SER A 32 2.37 -22.59 9.88
C SER A 32 0.94 -23.11 9.72
N GLU A 33 0.09 -22.93 10.73
CA GLU A 33 -1.32 -23.29 10.65
C GLU A 33 -2.03 -22.62 9.45
N MET A 34 -1.63 -21.39 9.09
CA MET A 34 -2.16 -20.70 7.92
C MET A 34 -1.71 -21.37 6.63
N ASP A 35 -0.43 -21.72 6.51
CA ASP A 35 0.10 -22.40 5.33
C ASP A 35 -0.58 -23.76 5.11
N LEU A 36 -0.84 -24.50 6.20
CA LEU A 36 -1.59 -25.76 6.15
C LEU A 36 -3.02 -25.54 5.63
N ARG A 37 -3.72 -24.51 6.12
CA ARG A 37 -5.07 -24.18 5.65
C ARG A 37 -5.10 -23.76 4.18
N VAL A 38 -4.14 -22.94 3.74
CA VAL A 38 -4.02 -22.50 2.35
C VAL A 38 -3.79 -23.71 1.44
N ARG A 39 -2.82 -24.58 1.76
CA ARG A 39 -2.53 -25.78 0.96
C ARG A 39 -3.69 -26.76 0.93
N ALA A 40 -4.39 -26.95 2.05
CA ALA A 40 -5.55 -27.83 2.10
C ALA A 40 -6.70 -27.31 1.22
N LEU A 41 -6.96 -26.00 1.23
CA LEU A 41 -7.98 -25.38 0.37
C LEU A 41 -7.60 -25.47 -1.11
N GLU A 42 -6.36 -25.16 -1.45
CA GLU A 42 -5.85 -25.26 -2.83
C GLU A 42 -5.97 -26.69 -3.35
N SER A 43 -5.46 -27.67 -2.60
CA SER A 43 -5.51 -29.10 -2.98
C SER A 43 -6.94 -29.56 -3.23
N LEU A 44 -7.88 -29.20 -2.34
CA LEU A 44 -9.30 -29.55 -2.48
C LEU A 44 -9.92 -28.94 -3.75
N LEU A 45 -9.62 -27.68 -4.07
CA LEU A 45 -10.19 -27.00 -5.23
C LEU A 45 -9.61 -27.53 -6.55
N VAL A 46 -8.32 -27.91 -6.55
CA VAL A 46 -7.66 -28.54 -7.70
C VAL A 46 -8.19 -29.95 -7.92
N GLU A 47 -8.30 -30.78 -6.87
CA GLU A 47 -8.83 -32.16 -6.97
C GLU A 47 -10.27 -32.16 -7.53
N LYS A 48 -11.07 -31.16 -7.16
CA LYS A 48 -12.43 -30.98 -7.70
C LYS A 48 -12.49 -30.41 -9.11
N GLY A 49 -11.35 -30.01 -9.69
CA GLY A 49 -11.27 -29.40 -11.02
C GLY A 49 -11.83 -27.98 -11.10
N TYR A 50 -11.93 -27.26 -9.96
CA TYR A 50 -12.41 -25.87 -9.93
C TYR A 50 -11.30 -24.85 -10.17
N VAL A 51 -10.05 -25.24 -9.93
CA VAL A 51 -8.86 -24.40 -10.12
C VAL A 51 -7.87 -25.15 -10.99
N ASP A 52 -7.37 -24.47 -12.02
CA ASP A 52 -6.21 -24.89 -12.78
C ASP A 52 -4.95 -24.29 -12.13
N PRO A 53 -4.02 -25.11 -11.58
CA PRO A 53 -2.78 -24.61 -10.98
C PRO A 53 -1.97 -23.73 -11.93
N ALA A 54 -1.90 -24.06 -13.22
CA ALA A 54 -1.12 -23.28 -14.18
C ALA A 54 -1.72 -21.88 -14.40
N ALA A 55 -3.05 -21.76 -14.33
CA ALA A 55 -3.71 -20.46 -14.38
C ALA A 55 -3.47 -19.63 -13.11
N LEU A 56 -3.37 -20.28 -11.94
CA LEU A 56 -3.03 -19.61 -10.69
C LEU A 56 -1.59 -19.07 -10.72
N ASP A 57 -0.63 -19.86 -11.19
CA ASP A 57 0.77 -19.45 -11.35
C ASP A 57 0.90 -18.24 -12.26
N LEU A 58 0.19 -18.24 -13.40
CA LEU A 58 0.17 -17.11 -14.33
C LEU A 58 -0.41 -15.84 -13.68
N LEU A 59 -1.44 -15.97 -12.83
CA LEU A 59 -2.00 -14.83 -12.10
C LEU A 59 -0.98 -14.27 -11.10
N ILE A 60 -0.26 -15.13 -10.37
CA ILE A 60 0.78 -14.71 -9.43
C ILE A 60 1.89 -13.95 -10.17
N GLU A 61 2.45 -14.55 -11.23
CA GLU A 61 3.51 -13.93 -12.05
C GLU A 61 3.07 -12.57 -12.60
N THR A 62 1.82 -12.47 -13.08
CA THR A 62 1.27 -11.22 -13.60
C THR A 62 1.33 -10.07 -12.59
N TYR A 63 0.89 -10.30 -11.35
CA TYR A 63 0.89 -9.26 -10.32
C TYR A 63 2.24 -9.02 -9.67
N GLU A 64 3.15 -10.00 -9.70
CA GLU A 64 4.50 -9.84 -9.16
C GLU A 64 5.44 -9.10 -10.12
N GLN A 65 5.34 -9.39 -11.43
CA GLN A 65 6.36 -8.96 -12.40
C GLN A 65 5.87 -7.91 -13.39
N HIS A 66 4.57 -7.88 -13.72
CA HIS A 66 4.06 -7.07 -14.83
C HIS A 66 3.18 -5.91 -14.40
N ILE A 67 2.45 -6.05 -13.28
CA ILE A 67 1.52 -5.03 -12.81
C ILE A 67 2.07 -4.34 -11.57
N GLY A 68 2.33 -3.04 -11.67
CA GLY A 68 2.86 -2.26 -10.55
C GLY A 68 2.81 -0.75 -10.77
N PRO A 69 3.24 0.04 -9.76
CA PRO A 69 3.13 1.50 -9.76
C PRO A 69 3.93 2.20 -10.86
N ARG A 70 4.87 1.51 -11.52
CA ARG A 70 5.57 2.05 -12.69
C ARG A 70 4.62 2.34 -13.86
N ASN A 71 3.48 1.63 -13.96
CA ASN A 71 2.48 1.88 -14.98
C ASN A 71 1.80 3.25 -14.74
N GLY A 72 1.34 3.51 -13.52
CA GLY A 72 0.78 4.80 -13.13
C GLY A 72 1.80 5.94 -13.27
N ALA A 73 3.08 5.70 -12.94
CA ALA A 73 4.14 6.69 -13.11
C ALA A 73 4.28 7.15 -14.57
N ARG A 74 4.17 6.22 -15.53
CA ARG A 74 4.16 6.53 -16.97
C ARG A 74 2.93 7.33 -17.38
N VAL A 75 1.75 6.99 -16.85
CA VAL A 75 0.50 7.76 -17.07
C VAL A 75 0.69 9.21 -16.61
N VAL A 76 1.21 9.41 -15.40
CA VAL A 76 1.46 10.74 -14.81
C VAL A 76 2.50 11.52 -15.60
N ALA A 77 3.64 10.90 -15.92
CA ALA A 77 4.72 11.54 -16.67
C ALA A 77 4.26 11.99 -18.06
N LYS A 78 3.51 11.14 -18.77
CA LYS A 78 2.92 11.51 -20.07
C LYS A 78 1.95 12.69 -19.93
N ALA A 79 1.11 12.70 -18.90
CA ALA A 79 0.20 13.83 -18.65
C ALA A 79 0.95 15.15 -18.33
N TRP A 80 2.13 15.07 -17.71
CA TRP A 80 2.96 16.26 -17.50
C TRP A 80 3.70 16.74 -18.76
N ALA A 81 4.04 15.84 -19.67
CA ALA A 81 4.76 16.15 -20.90
C ALA A 81 3.84 16.54 -22.07
N ASP A 82 2.59 16.05 -22.07
CA ASP A 82 1.64 16.17 -23.18
C ASP A 82 0.30 16.74 -22.67
N PRO A 83 0.06 18.05 -22.85
CA PRO A 83 -1.18 18.70 -22.41
C PRO A 83 -2.44 18.14 -23.06
N ALA A 84 -2.36 17.62 -24.30
CA ALA A 84 -3.51 17.03 -24.98
C ALA A 84 -3.86 15.67 -24.35
N TYR A 85 -2.85 14.85 -24.07
CA TYR A 85 -3.06 13.61 -23.31
C TYR A 85 -3.59 13.89 -21.90
N LYS A 86 -3.09 14.93 -21.21
CA LYS A 86 -3.63 15.32 -19.90
C LYS A 86 -5.11 15.67 -19.96
N ALA A 87 -5.51 16.50 -20.92
CA ALA A 87 -6.91 16.88 -21.10
C ALA A 87 -7.78 15.64 -21.38
N TRP A 88 -7.30 14.71 -22.19
CA TRP A 88 -7.99 13.44 -22.43
C TRP A 88 -8.06 12.57 -21.17
N LEU A 89 -6.96 12.42 -20.44
CA LEU A 89 -6.87 11.64 -19.20
C LEU A 89 -7.86 12.12 -18.14
N LEU A 90 -8.07 13.44 -18.03
CA LEU A 90 -9.02 14.02 -17.08
C LEU A 90 -10.48 13.88 -17.54
N ALA A 91 -10.72 13.78 -18.84
CA ALA A 91 -12.06 13.61 -19.41
C ALA A 91 -12.50 12.13 -19.45
N ASP A 92 -11.59 11.22 -19.80
CA ASP A 92 -11.81 9.78 -19.90
C ASP A 92 -10.52 9.04 -19.53
N ALA A 93 -10.32 8.85 -18.23
CA ALA A 93 -9.13 8.20 -17.72
C ALA A 93 -9.04 6.73 -18.15
N THR A 94 -10.16 6.03 -18.28
CA THR A 94 -10.17 4.63 -18.73
C THR A 94 -9.56 4.53 -20.13
N ALA A 95 -10.06 5.30 -21.10
CA ALA A 95 -9.57 5.22 -22.46
C ALA A 95 -8.11 5.73 -22.59
N ALA A 96 -7.75 6.80 -21.90
CA ALA A 96 -6.39 7.34 -21.93
C ALA A 96 -5.37 6.35 -21.34
N ILE A 97 -5.67 5.73 -20.19
CA ILE A 97 -4.79 4.74 -19.56
C ILE A 97 -4.70 3.47 -20.43
N ALA A 98 -5.81 3.04 -21.01
CA ALA A 98 -5.83 1.91 -21.95
C ALA A 98 -4.97 2.14 -23.20
N SER A 99 -4.83 3.38 -23.67
CA SER A 99 -3.96 3.71 -24.81
C SER A 99 -2.48 3.42 -24.57
N LEU A 100 -2.07 3.30 -23.30
CA LEU A 100 -0.71 2.91 -22.91
C LEU A 100 -0.57 1.40 -22.67
N GLY A 101 -1.63 0.62 -22.92
CA GLY A 101 -1.68 -0.83 -22.71
C GLY A 101 -2.04 -1.23 -21.28
N PHE A 102 -2.39 -0.30 -20.41
CA PHE A 102 -2.75 -0.61 -19.02
C PHE A 102 -4.26 -0.80 -18.92
N THR A 103 -4.70 -2.05 -18.81
CA THR A 103 -6.11 -2.42 -18.66
C THR A 103 -6.22 -3.61 -17.72
N GLY A 104 -7.45 -3.97 -17.33
CA GLY A 104 -7.73 -5.21 -16.62
C GLY A 104 -8.46 -5.00 -15.31
N ARG A 105 -8.38 -6.02 -14.46
CA ARG A 105 -9.16 -6.14 -13.23
C ARG A 105 -8.91 -4.98 -12.29
N GLN A 106 -9.97 -4.49 -11.66
CA GLN A 106 -9.90 -3.37 -10.70
C GLN A 106 -9.36 -2.08 -11.35
N GLY A 107 -9.70 -1.85 -12.61
CA GLY A 107 -9.35 -0.65 -13.37
C GLY A 107 -10.23 -0.47 -14.62
N GLU A 108 -11.40 -1.10 -14.63
CA GLU A 108 -12.37 -1.05 -15.72
C GLU A 108 -13.00 0.35 -15.85
N HIS A 109 -13.15 1.06 -14.72
CA HIS A 109 -13.66 2.43 -14.65
C HIS A 109 -12.72 3.32 -13.84
N MET A 110 -11.83 4.01 -14.54
CA MET A 110 -10.82 4.87 -13.96
C MET A 110 -11.30 6.32 -13.90
N ILE A 111 -10.91 7.01 -12.84
CA ILE A 111 -10.99 8.47 -12.70
C ILE A 111 -9.63 8.98 -12.23
N VAL A 112 -9.13 10.04 -12.88
CA VAL A 112 -7.91 10.72 -12.45
C VAL A 112 -8.27 11.97 -11.65
N LEU A 113 -7.63 12.10 -10.49
CA LEU A 113 -7.87 13.18 -9.53
C LEU A 113 -6.68 14.15 -9.57
N GLU A 114 -6.87 15.31 -10.17
CA GLU A 114 -5.80 16.29 -10.33
C GLU A 114 -5.55 17.08 -9.04
N ASN A 115 -4.31 17.02 -8.56
CA ASN A 115 -3.85 17.95 -7.52
C ASN A 115 -3.51 19.31 -8.12
N THR A 116 -3.83 20.36 -7.38
CA THR A 116 -3.59 21.76 -7.74
C THR A 116 -3.01 22.51 -6.54
N PRO A 117 -2.53 23.76 -6.70
CA PRO A 117 -2.06 24.55 -5.56
C PRO A 117 -3.11 24.75 -4.46
N ALA A 118 -4.40 24.62 -4.80
CA ALA A 118 -5.52 24.77 -3.87
C ALA A 118 -6.11 23.44 -3.39
N THR A 119 -5.80 22.31 -4.03
CA THR A 119 -6.46 21.02 -3.77
C THR A 119 -5.48 19.86 -3.78
N HIS A 120 -5.52 19.04 -2.73
CA HIS A 120 -4.80 17.79 -2.61
C HIS A 120 -5.79 16.63 -2.47
N ASN A 121 -5.72 15.67 -3.39
CA ASN A 121 -6.55 14.48 -3.38
C ASN A 121 -5.86 13.35 -2.63
N MET A 122 -6.65 12.52 -1.95
CA MET A 122 -6.20 11.33 -1.24
C MET A 122 -7.24 10.22 -1.42
N VAL A 123 -6.81 8.99 -1.71
CA VAL A 123 -7.72 7.88 -2.02
C VAL A 123 -7.71 6.85 -0.90
N VAL A 124 -8.88 6.35 -0.50
CA VAL A 124 -9.05 5.26 0.46
C VAL A 124 -10.15 4.31 0.00
N CYS A 125 -10.21 3.12 0.59
CA CYS A 125 -11.39 2.26 0.55
C CYS A 125 -11.74 1.88 1.99
N THR A 126 -12.66 2.61 2.61
CA THR A 126 -12.97 2.43 4.04
C THR A 126 -13.55 1.03 4.32
N LEU A 127 -14.28 0.46 3.36
CA LEU A 127 -14.98 -0.82 3.51
C LEU A 127 -14.08 -2.04 3.33
N CYS A 128 -13.03 -1.96 2.54
CA CYS A 128 -12.12 -3.09 2.30
C CYS A 128 -10.73 -2.63 1.82
N SER A 129 -10.51 -2.62 0.50
CA SER A 129 -9.20 -2.38 -0.12
C SER A 129 -9.28 -2.12 -1.63
N CYS A 130 -10.40 -1.63 -2.16
CA CYS A 130 -10.56 -1.28 -3.58
C CYS A 130 -9.42 -0.36 -4.04
N TYR A 131 -8.76 -0.70 -5.16
CA TYR A 131 -7.50 -0.08 -5.56
C TYR A 131 -7.27 -0.24 -7.07
N PRO A 132 -6.65 0.73 -7.78
CA PRO A 132 -6.53 0.68 -9.25
C PRO A 132 -5.39 -0.24 -9.71
N TRP A 133 -5.62 -1.56 -9.74
CA TRP A 133 -4.54 -2.54 -9.95
C TRP A 133 -3.73 -2.32 -11.23
N PRO A 134 -4.32 -2.05 -12.42
CA PRO A 134 -3.56 -1.98 -13.67
C PRO A 134 -2.46 -0.89 -13.66
N VAL A 135 -2.64 0.15 -12.84
CA VAL A 135 -1.71 1.29 -12.76
C VAL A 135 -0.90 1.33 -11.46
N LEU A 136 -1.38 0.75 -10.37
CA LEU A 136 -0.70 0.81 -9.07
C LEU A 136 -0.27 -0.54 -8.48
N GLY A 137 -0.60 -1.66 -9.12
CA GLY A 137 -0.38 -3.00 -8.56
C GLY A 137 -1.34 -3.33 -7.42
N LEU A 138 -0.98 -4.34 -6.63
CA LEU A 138 -1.76 -4.70 -5.44
C LEU A 138 -1.57 -3.67 -4.31
N PRO A 139 -2.61 -3.36 -3.52
CA PRO A 139 -2.53 -2.35 -2.48
C PRO A 139 -1.54 -2.75 -1.38
N PRO A 140 -0.73 -1.79 -0.86
CA PRO A 140 0.19 -2.06 0.23
C PRO A 140 -0.56 -2.43 1.52
N VAL A 141 0.13 -3.12 2.44
CA VAL A 141 -0.46 -3.59 3.70
C VAL A 141 -1.10 -2.45 4.50
N TRP A 142 -0.44 -1.29 4.58
CA TRP A 142 -0.96 -0.13 5.31
C TRP A 142 -2.28 0.40 4.73
N TYR A 143 -2.48 0.32 3.41
CA TYR A 143 -3.71 0.80 2.77
C TYR A 143 -4.93 -0.04 3.19
N LYS A 144 -4.71 -1.35 3.37
CA LYS A 144 -5.72 -2.33 3.79
C LYS A 144 -6.01 -2.28 5.30
N SER A 145 -5.16 -1.58 6.05
CA SER A 145 -5.19 -1.59 7.52
C SER A 145 -6.35 -0.76 8.08
N ALA A 146 -6.90 -1.21 9.21
CA ALA A 146 -7.93 -0.46 9.92
C ALA A 146 -7.50 0.97 10.31
N PRO A 147 -6.25 1.22 10.78
CA PRO A 147 -5.78 2.58 11.08
C PRO A 147 -5.92 3.55 9.92
N TYR A 148 -5.49 3.16 8.72
CA TYR A 148 -5.61 4.01 7.53
C TYR A 148 -7.07 4.21 7.15
N ARG A 149 -7.81 3.10 7.01
CA ARG A 149 -9.20 3.09 6.54
C ARG A 149 -10.14 3.89 7.44
N ALA A 150 -9.96 3.83 8.75
CA ALA A 150 -10.81 4.55 9.69
C ALA A 150 -10.47 6.04 9.77
N ARG A 151 -9.18 6.41 9.69
CA ARG A 151 -8.74 7.80 9.92
C ARG A 151 -8.71 8.66 8.68
N ALA A 152 -8.46 8.09 7.49
CA ALA A 152 -8.31 8.88 6.26
C ALA A 152 -9.50 9.79 5.97
N VAL A 153 -10.73 9.34 6.28
CA VAL A 153 -11.97 10.11 6.04
C VAL A 153 -12.36 11.04 7.19
N ILE A 154 -11.67 10.99 8.34
CA ILE A 154 -11.99 11.77 9.55
C ILE A 154 -10.91 12.82 9.82
N ASP A 155 -9.65 12.41 9.84
CA ASP A 155 -8.47 13.26 10.08
C ASP A 155 -7.41 13.01 9.00
N PRO A 156 -7.68 13.38 7.73
CA PRO A 156 -6.72 13.20 6.65
C PRO A 156 -5.41 13.95 6.92
N ARG A 157 -5.45 15.14 7.52
CA ARG A 157 -4.24 15.90 7.85
C ARG A 157 -3.36 15.18 8.86
N GLY A 158 -3.94 14.54 9.87
CA GLY A 158 -3.18 13.71 10.80
C GLY A 158 -2.62 12.46 10.16
N VAL A 159 -3.35 11.83 9.24
CA VAL A 159 -2.81 10.71 8.47
C VAL A 159 -1.61 11.15 7.62
N LEU A 160 -1.68 12.28 6.92
CA LEU A 160 -0.55 12.79 6.13
C LEU A 160 0.68 13.14 7.01
N ARG A 161 0.45 13.61 8.25
CA ARG A 161 1.55 13.80 9.22
C ARG A 161 2.23 12.48 9.57
N ASP A 162 1.47 11.40 9.72
CA ASP A 162 2.03 10.07 9.98
C ASP A 162 2.85 9.54 8.78
N PHE A 163 2.51 9.97 7.56
CA PHE A 163 3.32 9.77 6.34
C PHE A 163 4.51 10.74 6.22
N GLY A 164 4.71 11.63 7.20
CA GLY A 164 5.88 12.48 7.30
C GLY A 164 5.77 13.86 6.64
N PHE A 165 4.57 14.31 6.25
CA PHE A 165 4.42 15.66 5.68
C PHE A 165 3.16 16.40 6.13
N THR A 166 3.18 17.72 5.94
CA THR A 166 2.03 18.59 6.19
C THR A 166 1.74 19.41 4.95
N LEU A 167 0.47 19.75 4.78
CA LEU A 167 0.01 20.68 3.75
C LEU A 167 -0.39 22.00 4.41
N PRO A 168 -0.21 23.15 3.74
CA PRO A 168 -0.72 24.43 4.21
C PRO A 168 -2.22 24.34 4.54
N GLN A 169 -2.66 25.10 5.53
CA GLN A 169 -4.07 25.09 5.97
C GLN A 169 -5.03 25.51 4.84
N ALA A 170 -4.58 26.38 3.94
CA ALA A 170 -5.35 26.86 2.80
C ALA A 170 -5.56 25.80 1.71
N VAL A 171 -4.75 24.74 1.66
CA VAL A 171 -4.95 23.65 0.68
C VAL A 171 -6.11 22.78 1.14
N GLN A 172 -7.15 22.67 0.32
CA GLN A 172 -8.27 21.76 0.56
C GLN A 172 -7.81 20.32 0.36
N ILE A 173 -8.12 19.43 1.29
CA ILE A 173 -7.93 17.99 1.10
C ILE A 173 -9.26 17.36 0.68
N GLN A 174 -9.26 16.66 -0.44
CA GLN A 174 -10.40 15.86 -0.90
C GLN A 174 -10.07 14.39 -0.76
N VAL A 175 -10.83 13.71 0.11
CA VAL A 175 -10.67 12.27 0.34
C VAL A 175 -11.70 11.52 -0.49
N TRP A 176 -11.24 10.61 -1.32
CA TRP A 176 -12.06 9.82 -2.24
C TRP A 176 -12.16 8.39 -1.72
N ASP A 177 -13.36 8.02 -1.27
CA ASP A 177 -13.63 6.68 -0.78
C ASP A 177 -14.15 5.78 -1.92
N SER A 178 -13.40 4.73 -2.21
CA SER A 178 -13.63 3.77 -3.30
C SER A 178 -14.71 2.76 -2.91
N THR A 179 -15.95 3.24 -2.81
CA THR A 179 -17.13 2.50 -2.32
C THR A 179 -17.92 1.78 -3.40
N ALA A 180 -17.61 2.03 -4.68
CA ALA A 180 -18.28 1.45 -5.85
C ALA A 180 -17.23 0.91 -6.85
N GLU A 181 -17.62 0.74 -8.12
CA GLU A 181 -16.74 0.19 -9.16
C GLU A 181 -15.79 1.21 -9.80
N LEU A 182 -15.82 2.47 -9.35
CA LEU A 182 -14.85 3.48 -9.75
C LEU A 182 -13.52 3.25 -9.04
N ARG A 183 -12.42 3.48 -9.77
CA ARG A 183 -11.05 3.39 -9.24
C ARG A 183 -10.32 4.69 -9.53
N TYR A 184 -9.60 5.18 -8.54
CA TYR A 184 -9.01 6.52 -8.58
C TYR A 184 -7.49 6.46 -8.67
N LEU A 185 -6.92 7.31 -9.51
CA LEU A 185 -5.48 7.59 -9.58
C LEU A 185 -5.26 9.09 -9.31
N VAL A 186 -4.45 9.44 -8.31
CA VAL A 186 -4.08 10.84 -8.11
C VAL A 186 -3.05 11.25 -9.17
N LEU A 187 -3.30 12.37 -9.84
CA LEU A 187 -2.32 13.06 -10.67
C LEU A 187 -1.66 14.15 -9.82
N PRO A 188 -0.46 13.90 -9.27
CA PRO A 188 0.25 14.91 -8.49
C PRO A 188 0.67 16.10 -9.38
N MET A 189 0.93 17.24 -8.75
CA MET A 189 1.50 18.40 -9.46
C MET A 189 2.92 18.10 -9.90
N ARG A 190 3.29 18.49 -11.12
CA ARG A 190 4.66 18.39 -11.61
C ARG A 190 5.59 19.24 -10.74
N PRO A 191 6.72 18.71 -10.24
CA PRO A 191 7.70 19.50 -9.50
C PRO A 191 8.31 20.58 -10.38
N ALA A 192 8.53 21.77 -9.82
CA ALA A 192 9.29 22.84 -10.48
C ALA A 192 10.75 22.40 -10.72
N GLY A 193 11.43 22.99 -11.72
CA GLY A 193 12.81 22.63 -12.06
C GLY A 193 12.93 21.35 -12.91
N THR A 194 11.80 20.76 -13.31
CA THR A 194 11.76 19.60 -14.21
C THR A 194 11.50 20.00 -15.66
N GLU A 195 11.56 21.29 -16.01
CA GLU A 195 11.33 21.77 -17.37
C GLU A 195 12.28 21.09 -18.38
N GLY A 196 11.74 20.64 -19.50
CA GLY A 196 12.53 19.96 -20.55
C GLY A 196 12.98 18.53 -20.21
N TRP A 197 12.68 17.99 -19.02
CA TRP A 197 12.98 16.60 -18.69
C TRP A 197 12.24 15.63 -19.62
N SER A 198 12.87 14.48 -19.88
CA SER A 198 12.23 13.40 -20.63
C SER A 198 11.09 12.78 -19.83
N GLU A 199 10.12 12.18 -20.52
CA GLU A 199 9.02 11.44 -19.88
C GLU A 199 9.55 10.34 -18.93
N GLN A 200 10.63 9.66 -19.32
CA GLN A 200 11.26 8.64 -18.48
C GLN A 200 11.79 9.22 -17.16
N ALA A 201 12.54 10.33 -17.23
CA ALA A 201 13.09 10.98 -16.04
C ALA A 201 11.97 11.54 -15.14
N LEU A 202 10.88 12.04 -15.74
CA LEU A 202 9.69 12.47 -14.99
C LEU A 202 9.02 11.30 -14.27
N ALA A 203 8.91 10.14 -14.93
CA ALA A 203 8.29 8.94 -14.34
C ALA A 203 9.08 8.41 -13.12
N GLU A 204 10.41 8.57 -13.10
CA GLU A 204 11.25 8.18 -11.97
C GLU A 204 10.95 8.97 -10.69
N LEU A 205 10.40 10.18 -10.81
CA LEU A 205 9.98 11.00 -9.65
C LEU A 205 8.66 10.51 -9.04
N VAL A 206 7.81 9.85 -9.83
CA VAL A 206 6.44 9.53 -9.44
C VAL A 206 6.41 8.28 -8.58
N THR A 207 6.11 8.46 -7.30
CA THR A 207 5.99 7.34 -6.35
C THR A 207 4.56 6.80 -6.30
N ARG A 208 4.42 5.55 -5.84
CA ARG A 208 3.11 4.96 -5.53
C ARG A 208 2.32 5.85 -4.57
N ASP A 209 2.97 6.32 -3.51
CA ASP A 209 2.29 7.08 -2.45
C ASP A 209 1.83 8.45 -2.95
N ALA A 210 2.57 9.11 -3.86
CA ALA A 210 2.11 10.32 -4.52
C ALA A 210 0.85 10.09 -5.39
N MET A 211 0.75 8.91 -6.02
CA MET A 211 -0.41 8.52 -6.81
C MET A 211 -1.61 8.01 -5.98
N ILE A 212 -1.42 7.73 -4.69
CA ILE A 212 -2.51 7.52 -3.71
C ILE A 212 -2.91 8.85 -3.05
N GLY A 213 -1.99 9.83 -3.02
CA GLY A 213 -2.14 11.08 -2.30
C GLY A 213 -1.60 11.06 -0.86
N THR A 214 -0.80 10.06 -0.52
CA THR A 214 -0.15 9.89 0.81
C THR A 214 1.35 10.17 0.78
N GLY A 215 1.88 10.69 -0.32
CA GLY A 215 3.26 11.12 -0.43
C GLY A 215 3.38 12.39 -1.26
N LEU A 216 4.47 13.13 -1.06
CA LEU A 216 4.87 14.21 -1.94
C LEU A 216 5.93 13.70 -2.92
N LEU A 217 6.05 14.37 -4.05
CA LEU A 217 7.17 14.18 -4.97
C LEU A 217 8.42 14.84 -4.37
N PRO A 218 9.62 14.34 -4.71
CA PRO A 218 10.86 14.95 -4.27
C PRO A 218 10.97 16.40 -4.77
N ASP A 219 11.54 17.26 -3.93
CA ASP A 219 11.96 18.59 -4.36
C ASP A 219 13.29 18.46 -5.12
N VAL A 220 13.22 18.57 -6.45
CA VAL A 220 14.40 18.45 -7.33
C VAL A 220 15.22 19.74 -7.42
N THR A 221 14.77 20.83 -6.80
CA THR A 221 15.50 22.10 -6.78
C THR A 221 16.52 22.19 -5.65
N VAL A 222 16.41 21.29 -4.66
CA VAL A 222 17.36 21.16 -3.55
C VAL A 222 18.34 20.04 -3.87
N PRO A 223 19.65 20.32 -3.99
CA PRO A 223 20.65 19.27 -4.15
C PRO A 223 20.55 18.29 -2.98
N ALA A 224 20.61 16.98 -3.25
CA ALA A 224 20.69 15.98 -2.20
C ALA A 224 21.89 16.30 -1.30
N THR A 225 21.64 16.73 -0.07
CA THR A 225 22.70 16.83 0.93
C THR A 225 23.20 15.41 1.15
N ALA A 226 24.44 15.15 0.73
CA ALA A 226 25.14 13.91 1.05
C ALA A 226 25.23 13.83 2.58
N GLY A 227 24.29 13.10 3.19
CA GLY A 227 24.37 12.71 4.59
C GLY A 227 25.43 11.62 4.69
N GLU A 228 26.57 11.96 5.30
CA GLU A 228 27.54 10.97 5.76
C GLU A 228 26.85 9.95 6.68
N PRO A 229 27.15 8.65 6.55
CA PRO A 229 26.65 7.66 7.49
C PRO A 229 27.32 7.86 8.86
N GLN A 230 26.52 7.99 9.91
CA GLN A 230 26.90 7.60 11.28
C GLN A 230 26.31 6.23 11.58
#